data_AF-A0A973L991-F1
#
_entry.id   AF-A0A973L991-F1
#
_cell.length_a   1.000
_cell.length_b   1.000
_cell.length_c   1.000
_cell.angle_alpha   90.00
_cell.angle_beta   90.00
_cell.angle_gamma   90.00
#
_symmetry.space_group_name_H-M   'P 1'
#
loop_
_entity.id
_entity.type
_entity.pdbx_description
1 polymer ?
#
loop_
_entity_poly.entity_id
_entity_poly.type
_entity_poly.pdbx_seq_one_letter_code
_entity_poly.pdbx_strand_id
1 'polypeptide(L)'
;MTRYAIEEQRRAVVAVWATGDGDTAAVVTTLPPSAPIDAGYVLVAALTGLSGALWRTYTHPASAAGDDLEDNSEGWRRQSERDAFADVPAALTAPNLPADGMIVQSYVAVEEGAHRVGRALHAIGDAALTKAVAEEVGAEIAAIEQAELGILAGRARQAVVLTRADASPVQVAEADRLLREDPLRHDDLFTAVDPTAAAVAAAHWLLAAATVAAEAAGRDVVEVIAEADDIEALPVATPTIVLEMMTEDDASPYDR
;
A
#
# COMPACT_ATOMS: atom_id res chain seq x y z
N MET A 1 -4.74 0.55 -3.18
CA MET A 1 -4.72 -0.10 -4.50
C MET A 1 -5.59 0.68 -5.46
N THR A 2 -5.20 0.72 -6.74
CA THR A 2 -5.91 1.43 -7.81
C THR A 2 -7.21 0.72 -8.15
N ARG A 3 -8.32 1.47 -8.15
CA ARG A 3 -9.62 1.04 -8.65
C ARG A 3 -9.79 1.55 -10.07
N TYR A 4 -10.16 0.67 -10.99
CA TYR A 4 -10.44 1.05 -12.37
C TYR A 4 -11.95 1.07 -12.62
N ALA A 5 -12.41 2.05 -13.39
CA ALA A 5 -13.81 2.23 -13.73
C ALA A 5 -13.99 2.65 -15.19
N ILE A 6 -15.19 2.41 -15.72
CA ILE A 6 -15.64 2.96 -17.00
C ILE A 6 -16.48 4.20 -16.74
N GLU A 7 -16.08 5.32 -17.33
CA GLU A 7 -16.93 6.49 -17.47
C GLU A 7 -17.70 6.36 -18.79
N GLU A 8 -18.99 6.03 -18.71
CA GLU A 8 -19.78 5.59 -19.86
C GLU A 8 -19.95 6.65 -20.95
N GLN A 9 -20.09 7.93 -20.59
CA GLN A 9 -20.42 8.98 -21.57
C GLN A 9 -19.25 9.23 -22.53
N ARG A 10 -18.01 9.26 -22.02
CA ARG A 10 -16.81 9.37 -22.86
C ARG A 10 -16.19 8.02 -23.18
N ARG A 11 -16.75 6.92 -22.65
CA ARG A 11 -16.22 5.56 -22.75
C ARG A 11 -14.77 5.49 -22.28
N ALA A 12 -14.44 6.25 -21.24
CA ALA A 12 -13.08 6.37 -20.73
C ALA A 12 -12.82 5.30 -19.66
N VAL A 13 -11.64 4.69 -19.71
CA VAL A 13 -11.08 3.90 -18.62
C VAL A 13 -10.40 4.88 -17.66
N VAL A 14 -10.84 4.88 -16.41
CA VAL A 14 -10.35 5.80 -15.37
C VAL A 14 -9.72 4.98 -14.26
N ALA A 15 -8.51 5.35 -13.86
CA ALA A 15 -7.81 4.85 -12.68
C ALA A 15 -8.07 5.80 -11.51
N VAL A 16 -8.43 5.27 -10.34
CA VAL A 16 -8.69 6.02 -9.11
C VAL A 16 -7.91 5.42 -7.97
N TRP A 17 -7.19 6.24 -7.20
CA TRP A 17 -6.40 5.77 -6.08
C TRP A 17 -6.31 6.76 -4.93
N ALA A 18 -6.19 6.22 -3.72
CA ALA A 18 -6.07 7.01 -2.51
C ALA A 18 -4.65 7.58 -2.34
N THR A 19 -4.56 8.76 -1.71
CA THR A 19 -3.30 9.47 -1.44
C THR A 19 -3.18 9.94 0.02
N GLY A 20 -3.95 9.35 0.94
CA GLY A 20 -4.05 9.80 2.34
C GLY A 20 -5.20 10.78 2.55
N ASP A 21 -5.13 11.95 1.94
CA ASP A 21 -6.12 13.03 2.11
C ASP A 21 -7.34 12.95 1.16
N GLY A 22 -7.46 11.85 0.42
CA GLY A 22 -8.52 11.65 -0.55
C GLY A 22 -8.10 10.77 -1.72
N ASP A 23 -8.88 10.83 -2.79
CA ASP A 23 -8.66 10.05 -4.01
C ASP A 23 -8.21 10.95 -5.17
N THR A 24 -7.22 10.49 -5.92
CA THR A 24 -6.82 11.03 -7.23
C THR A 24 -7.41 10.16 -8.32
N ALA A 25 -7.79 10.77 -9.45
CA ALA A 25 -8.27 10.06 -10.63
C ALA A 25 -7.50 10.50 -11.89
N ALA A 26 -7.21 9.55 -12.78
CA ALA A 26 -6.60 9.82 -14.07
C ALA A 26 -7.30 9.01 -15.17
N VAL A 27 -7.48 9.64 -16.34
CA VAL A 27 -7.92 8.92 -17.53
C VAL A 27 -6.74 8.12 -18.07
N VAL A 28 -6.91 6.81 -18.16
CA VAL A 28 -5.92 5.90 -18.72
C VAL A 28 -6.00 5.92 -20.25
N THR A 29 -7.22 5.73 -20.76
CA THR A 29 -7.49 5.56 -22.20
C THR A 29 -8.99 5.61 -22.46
N THR A 30 -9.39 5.46 -23.73
CA THR A 30 -10.79 5.38 -24.16
C THR A 30 -11.04 4.05 -24.87
N LEU A 31 -12.16 3.40 -24.56
CA LEU A 31 -12.57 2.20 -25.28
C LEU A 31 -12.87 2.56 -26.74
N PRO A 32 -12.47 1.70 -27.70
CA PRO A 32 -12.79 1.94 -29.10
C PRO A 32 -14.32 1.95 -29.28
N PRO A 33 -14.86 2.75 -30.23
CA PRO A 33 -16.29 2.85 -30.45
C PRO A 33 -16.97 1.51 -30.79
N SER A 34 -16.21 0.58 -31.38
CA SER A 34 -16.66 -0.76 -31.77
C SER A 34 -16.77 -1.74 -30.60
N ALA A 35 -16.12 -1.48 -29.46
CA ALA A 35 -16.15 -2.39 -28.32
C ALA A 35 -17.52 -2.34 -27.60
N PRO A 36 -18.10 -3.48 -27.19
CA PRO A 36 -19.21 -3.46 -26.25
C PRO A 36 -18.79 -2.82 -24.92
N ILE A 37 -19.69 -2.06 -24.28
CA ILE A 37 -19.39 -1.43 -22.98
C ILE A 37 -19.10 -2.49 -21.90
N ASP A 38 -19.78 -3.64 -21.96
CA ASP A 38 -19.58 -4.78 -21.06
C ASP A 38 -18.16 -5.35 -21.13
N ALA A 39 -17.54 -5.33 -22.30
CA ALA A 39 -16.13 -5.74 -22.43
C ALA A 39 -15.20 -4.76 -21.69
N GLY A 40 -15.57 -3.48 -21.65
CA GLY A 40 -14.92 -2.47 -20.81
C GLY A 40 -15.05 -2.78 -19.32
N TYR A 41 -16.23 -3.19 -18.87
CA TYR A 41 -16.45 -3.58 -17.47
C TYR A 41 -15.60 -4.79 -17.06
N VAL A 42 -15.48 -5.80 -17.94
CA VAL A 42 -14.60 -6.94 -17.71
C VAL A 42 -13.13 -6.50 -17.62
N LEU A 43 -12.68 -5.60 -18.50
CA LEU A 43 -11.32 -5.07 -18.48
C LEU A 43 -11.00 -4.34 -17.17
N VAL A 44 -11.85 -3.41 -16.71
CA VAL A 44 -11.57 -2.65 -15.49
C VAL A 44 -11.67 -3.50 -14.22
N ALA A 45 -12.53 -4.51 -14.21
CA ALA A 45 -12.56 -5.49 -13.13
C ALA A 45 -11.25 -6.30 -13.06
N ALA A 46 -10.73 -6.74 -14.22
CA ALA A 46 -9.46 -7.44 -14.30
C ALA A 46 -8.29 -6.53 -13.88
N LEU A 47 -8.26 -5.27 -14.31
CA LEU A 47 -7.22 -4.30 -13.93
C LEU A 47 -7.23 -4.01 -12.43
N THR A 48 -8.42 -3.87 -11.83
CA THR A 48 -8.56 -3.69 -10.38
C THR A 48 -8.06 -4.92 -9.62
N GLY A 49 -8.36 -6.12 -10.12
CA GLY A 49 -7.83 -7.37 -9.56
C GLY A 49 -6.31 -7.46 -9.64
N LEU A 50 -5.71 -7.10 -10.78
CA LEU A 50 -4.27 -7.06 -10.96
C LEU A 50 -3.61 -6.02 -10.04
N SER A 51 -4.14 -4.80 -9.95
CA SER A 51 -3.62 -3.79 -9.01
C SER A 51 -3.66 -4.29 -7.56
N GLY A 52 -4.73 -4.98 -7.16
CA GLY A 52 -4.80 -5.62 -5.84
C GLY A 52 -3.71 -6.67 -5.61
N ALA A 53 -3.44 -7.52 -6.61
CA ALA A 53 -2.36 -8.52 -6.52
C ALA A 53 -0.97 -7.85 -6.46
N LEU A 54 -0.75 -6.82 -7.27
CA LEU A 54 0.50 -6.05 -7.29
C LEU A 54 0.75 -5.35 -5.94
N TRP A 55 -0.21 -4.56 -5.43
CA TRP A 55 -0.04 -3.89 -4.12
C TRP A 55 0.02 -4.87 -2.94
N ARG A 56 -0.43 -6.12 -3.13
CA ARG A 56 -0.22 -7.16 -2.11
C ARG A 56 1.26 -7.48 -1.92
N THR A 57 2.10 -7.39 -2.97
CA THR A 57 3.55 -7.60 -2.82
C THR A 57 4.20 -6.53 -1.95
N TYR A 58 3.70 -5.28 -2.02
CA TYR A 58 4.13 -4.19 -1.16
C TYR A 58 3.74 -4.42 0.30
N THR A 59 2.48 -4.81 0.55
CA THR A 59 1.95 -5.00 1.92
C THR A 59 2.42 -6.30 2.56
N HIS A 60 2.76 -7.32 1.76
CA HIS A 60 3.22 -8.63 2.22
C HIS A 60 4.52 -8.99 1.50
N PRO A 61 5.63 -8.28 1.80
CA PRO A 61 6.91 -8.61 1.22
C PRO A 61 7.41 -9.98 1.72
N ALA A 62 8.33 -10.60 0.97
CA ALA A 62 8.95 -11.86 1.36
C ALA A 62 9.70 -11.74 2.70
N SER A 63 10.34 -10.59 2.96
CA SER A 63 11.01 -10.27 4.23
C SER A 63 10.10 -10.41 5.47
N ALA A 64 8.79 -10.17 5.30
CA ALA A 64 7.82 -10.30 6.38
C ALA A 64 7.35 -11.75 6.64
N ALA A 65 7.82 -12.74 5.87
CA ALA A 65 7.48 -14.15 6.04
C ALA A 65 8.56 -14.94 6.81
N GLY A 66 9.60 -14.28 7.32
CA GLY A 66 10.78 -14.91 7.92
C GLY A 66 11.87 -15.23 6.90
N ASP A 67 12.95 -15.89 7.34
CA ASP A 67 14.14 -16.15 6.53
C ASP A 67 14.02 -17.37 5.59
N ASP A 68 12.84 -17.99 5.52
CA ASP A 68 12.63 -19.23 4.78
C ASP A 68 12.13 -18.97 3.35
N LEU A 69 13.00 -19.22 2.38
CA LEU A 69 12.71 -19.20 0.93
C LEU A 69 12.70 -20.60 0.31
N GLU A 70 12.53 -21.66 1.12
CA GLU A 70 12.36 -23.02 0.62
C GLU A 70 11.11 -23.16 -0.25
N ASP A 71 11.15 -24.10 -1.20
CA ASP A 71 10.04 -24.33 -2.12
C ASP A 71 8.73 -24.61 -1.36
N ASN A 72 7.67 -23.88 -1.74
CA ASN A 72 6.35 -23.88 -1.09
C ASN A 72 6.28 -23.22 0.30
N SER A 73 7.33 -22.55 0.77
CA SER A 73 7.23 -21.64 1.91
C SER A 73 6.41 -20.39 1.56
N GLU A 74 5.94 -19.67 2.59
CA GLU A 74 5.25 -18.39 2.38
C GLU A 74 6.20 -17.32 1.82
N GLY A 75 7.48 -17.33 2.25
CA GLY A 75 8.51 -16.43 1.72
C GLY A 75 8.76 -16.67 0.25
N TRP A 76 8.90 -17.95 -0.15
CA TRP A 76 9.02 -18.34 -1.56
C TRP A 76 7.81 -17.93 -2.39
N ARG A 77 6.57 -18.13 -1.88
CA ARG A 77 5.36 -17.68 -2.57
C ARG A 77 5.35 -16.17 -2.78
N ARG A 78 5.63 -15.38 -1.73
CA ARG A 78 5.65 -13.91 -1.81
C ARG A 78 6.74 -13.40 -2.74
N GLN A 79 7.92 -14.03 -2.72
CA GLN A 79 9.00 -13.70 -3.64
C GLN A 79 8.59 -14.01 -5.09
N SER A 80 7.97 -15.17 -5.33
CA SER A 80 7.46 -15.55 -6.65
C SER A 80 6.44 -14.54 -7.21
N GLU A 81 5.54 -14.01 -6.36
CA GLU A 81 4.60 -12.94 -6.76
C GLU A 81 5.34 -11.66 -7.19
N ARG A 82 6.42 -11.30 -6.48
CA ARG A 82 7.23 -10.11 -6.79
C ARG A 82 8.08 -10.30 -8.04
N ASP A 83 8.65 -11.48 -8.24
CA ASP A 83 9.46 -11.83 -9.40
C ASP A 83 8.63 -11.84 -10.69
N ALA A 84 7.35 -12.23 -10.59
CA ALA A 84 6.41 -12.23 -11.71
C ALA A 84 6.14 -10.84 -12.31
N PHE A 85 6.58 -9.75 -11.67
CA PHE A 85 6.52 -8.40 -12.25
C PHE A 85 7.20 -8.34 -13.61
N ALA A 86 8.28 -9.11 -13.80
CA ALA A 86 9.02 -9.17 -15.07
C ALA A 86 8.19 -9.78 -16.22
N ASP A 87 7.24 -10.67 -15.90
CA ASP A 87 6.44 -11.40 -16.87
C ASP A 87 5.11 -10.70 -17.21
N VAL A 88 4.68 -9.75 -16.38
CA VAL A 88 3.42 -9.00 -16.57
C VAL A 88 3.29 -8.42 -17.99
N PRO A 89 4.27 -7.71 -18.57
CA PRO A 89 4.13 -7.15 -19.93
C PRO A 89 3.88 -8.21 -21.01
N ALA A 90 4.52 -9.38 -20.87
CA ALA A 90 4.32 -10.50 -21.79
C ALA A 90 2.92 -11.10 -21.60
N ALA A 91 2.49 -11.32 -20.36
CA ALA A 91 1.18 -11.87 -20.04
C ALA A 91 0.00 -10.98 -20.50
N LEU A 92 0.19 -9.66 -20.53
CA LEU A 92 -0.79 -8.69 -21.06
C LEU A 92 -0.96 -8.78 -22.58
N THR A 93 0.12 -9.07 -23.32
CA THR A 93 0.13 -9.04 -24.79
C THR A 93 -0.04 -10.42 -25.43
N ALA A 94 0.39 -11.47 -24.72
CA ALA A 94 0.26 -12.87 -25.11
C ALA A 94 -0.36 -13.67 -23.94
N PRO A 95 -1.65 -13.44 -23.63
CA PRO A 95 -2.30 -14.11 -22.51
C PRO A 95 -2.53 -15.60 -22.78
N ASN A 96 -2.66 -16.39 -21.71
CA ASN A 96 -3.20 -17.75 -21.80
C ASN A 96 -4.66 -17.69 -22.25
N LEU A 97 -4.91 -17.95 -23.53
CA LEU A 97 -6.24 -18.01 -24.14
C LEU A 97 -6.88 -19.40 -23.93
N PRO A 98 -8.22 -19.49 -23.87
CA PRO A 98 -8.90 -20.78 -23.84
C PRO A 98 -8.58 -21.63 -25.08
N ALA A 99 -8.23 -22.89 -24.88
CA ALA A 99 -7.99 -23.89 -25.92
C ALA A 99 -8.67 -25.20 -25.52
N ASP A 100 -9.39 -25.83 -26.46
CA ASP A 100 -10.13 -27.09 -26.23
C ASP A 100 -11.09 -27.05 -25.03
N GLY A 101 -11.70 -25.88 -24.77
CA GLY A 101 -12.62 -25.65 -23.65
C GLY A 101 -11.93 -25.53 -22.28
N MET A 102 -10.60 -25.58 -22.25
CA MET A 102 -9.77 -25.45 -21.05
C MET A 102 -8.99 -24.14 -21.08
N ILE A 103 -8.50 -23.70 -19.92
CA ILE A 103 -7.64 -22.52 -19.80
C ILE A 103 -6.50 -22.80 -18.83
N VAL A 104 -5.29 -22.41 -19.22
CA VAL A 104 -4.12 -22.44 -18.32
C VAL A 104 -4.22 -21.25 -17.36
N GLN A 105 -4.17 -21.53 -16.06
CA GLN A 105 -4.14 -20.51 -15.01
C GLN A 105 -2.83 -20.61 -14.24
N SER A 106 -2.21 -19.47 -13.98
CA SER A 106 -1.04 -19.42 -13.09
C SER A 106 -1.48 -19.52 -11.63
N TYR A 107 -0.65 -20.15 -10.80
CA TYR A 107 -0.80 -20.13 -9.34
C TYR A 107 -0.24 -18.86 -8.71
N VAL A 108 0.56 -18.10 -9.47
CA VAL A 108 1.06 -16.78 -9.08
C VAL A 108 -0.01 -15.75 -9.41
N ALA A 109 -0.55 -15.09 -8.38
CA ALA A 109 -1.70 -14.20 -8.50
C ALA A 109 -1.41 -12.99 -9.39
N VAL A 110 -0.20 -12.43 -9.33
CA VAL A 110 0.23 -11.33 -10.21
C VAL A 110 0.22 -11.74 -11.67
N GLU A 111 0.82 -12.88 -12.00
CA GLU A 111 0.89 -13.41 -13.37
C GLU A 111 -0.51 -13.75 -13.90
N GLU A 112 -1.33 -14.46 -13.13
CA GLU A 112 -2.70 -14.77 -13.51
C GLU A 112 -3.56 -13.51 -13.64
N GLY A 113 -3.36 -12.51 -12.78
CA GLY A 113 -3.97 -11.18 -12.91
C GLY A 113 -3.64 -10.52 -14.24
N ALA A 114 -2.37 -10.57 -14.67
CA ALA A 114 -1.94 -10.04 -15.95
C ALA A 114 -2.57 -10.81 -17.13
N HIS A 115 -2.63 -12.14 -17.06
CA HIS A 115 -3.33 -12.93 -18.07
C HIS A 115 -4.82 -12.61 -18.16
N ARG A 116 -5.51 -12.35 -17.03
CA ARG A 116 -6.93 -11.93 -17.04
C ARG A 116 -7.12 -10.60 -17.77
N VAL A 117 -6.25 -9.63 -17.51
CA VAL A 117 -6.26 -8.35 -18.23
C VAL A 117 -5.97 -8.58 -19.71
N GLY A 118 -4.94 -9.35 -20.05
CA GLY A 118 -4.59 -9.66 -21.43
C GLY A 118 -5.73 -10.36 -22.18
N ARG A 119 -6.47 -11.27 -21.55
CA ARG A 119 -7.67 -11.89 -22.14
C ARG A 119 -8.77 -10.88 -22.41
N ALA A 120 -9.02 -9.95 -21.48
CA ALA A 120 -10.00 -8.89 -21.68
C ALA A 120 -9.60 -7.97 -22.85
N LEU A 121 -8.31 -7.62 -22.94
CA LEU A 121 -7.75 -6.85 -24.06
C LEU A 121 -7.87 -7.61 -25.38
N HIS A 122 -7.56 -8.90 -25.40
CA HIS A 122 -7.68 -9.76 -26.58
C HIS A 122 -9.13 -9.84 -27.08
N ALA A 123 -10.10 -9.94 -26.18
CA ALA A 123 -11.51 -9.94 -26.52
C ALA A 123 -11.98 -8.61 -27.13
N ILE A 124 -11.39 -7.48 -26.73
CA ILE A 124 -11.65 -6.16 -27.32
C ILE A 124 -10.95 -6.01 -28.69
N GLY A 125 -9.74 -6.56 -28.83
CA GLY A 125 -9.03 -6.64 -30.11
C GLY A 125 -8.45 -5.32 -30.61
N ASP A 126 -8.21 -4.34 -29.71
CA ASP A 126 -7.65 -3.04 -30.06
C ASP A 126 -6.20 -2.89 -29.58
N ALA A 127 -5.29 -2.64 -30.53
CA ALA A 127 -3.85 -2.56 -30.25
C ALA A 127 -3.47 -1.26 -29.51
N ALA A 128 -4.16 -0.15 -29.75
CA ALA A 128 -3.88 1.11 -29.07
C ALA A 128 -4.33 1.04 -27.60
N LEU A 129 -5.48 0.42 -27.35
CA LEU A 129 -5.98 0.12 -26.01
C LEU A 129 -5.01 -0.80 -25.27
N THR A 130 -4.58 -1.90 -25.91
CA THR A 130 -3.59 -2.83 -25.33
C THR A 130 -2.32 -2.11 -24.92
N LYS A 131 -1.78 -1.25 -25.79
CA LYS A 131 -0.58 -0.46 -25.49
C LYS A 131 -0.79 0.48 -24.31
N ALA A 132 -1.88 1.25 -24.30
CA ALA A 132 -2.16 2.21 -23.23
C ALA A 132 -2.35 1.50 -21.87
N VAL A 133 -3.00 0.34 -21.87
CA VAL A 133 -3.17 -0.48 -20.65
C VAL A 133 -1.84 -1.08 -20.18
N ALA A 134 -0.97 -1.51 -21.09
CA ALA A 134 0.36 -1.99 -20.73
C ALA A 134 1.23 -0.88 -20.11
N GLU A 135 1.17 0.34 -20.65
CA GLU A 135 1.86 1.51 -20.08
C GLU A 135 1.31 1.85 -18.68
N GLU A 136 0.00 1.80 -18.49
CA GLU A 136 -0.67 2.02 -17.21
C GLU A 136 -0.27 1.00 -16.14
N VAL A 137 -0.26 -0.30 -16.49
CA VAL A 137 0.19 -1.36 -15.57
C VAL A 137 1.68 -1.21 -15.27
N GLY A 138 2.49 -0.77 -16.24
CA GLY A 138 3.90 -0.43 -16.01
C GLY A 138 4.07 0.73 -15.02
N ALA A 139 3.22 1.75 -15.09
CA ALA A 139 3.22 2.84 -14.12
C ALA A 139 2.80 2.38 -12.71
N GLU A 140 1.86 1.43 -12.61
CA GLU A 140 1.47 0.81 -11.35
C GLU A 140 2.63 0.05 -10.71
N ILE A 141 3.34 -0.77 -11.49
CA ILE A 141 4.53 -1.50 -11.03
C ILE A 141 5.61 -0.53 -10.55
N ALA A 142 5.94 0.50 -11.36
CA ALA A 142 6.93 1.49 -10.99
C ALA A 142 6.57 2.26 -9.70
N ALA A 143 5.28 2.50 -9.46
CA ALA A 143 4.81 3.13 -8.22
C ALA A 143 5.05 2.25 -6.98
N ILE A 144 4.87 0.93 -7.12
CA ILE A 144 5.17 -0.04 -6.04
C ILE A 144 6.67 -0.07 -5.76
N GLU A 145 7.50 -0.11 -6.80
CA GLU A 145 8.95 -0.10 -6.65
C GLU A 145 9.45 1.19 -5.99
N GLN A 146 8.85 2.34 -6.32
CA GLN A 146 9.13 3.60 -5.63
C GLN A 146 8.71 3.55 -4.16
N ALA A 147 7.54 2.98 -3.85
CA ALA A 147 7.08 2.83 -2.48
C ALA A 147 7.98 1.88 -1.66
N GLU A 148 8.50 0.80 -2.27
CA GLU A 148 9.49 -0.10 -1.65
C GLU A 148 10.78 0.64 -1.27
N LEU A 149 11.16 1.66 -2.06
CA LEU A 149 12.30 2.55 -1.80
C LEU A 149 11.97 3.71 -0.84
N GLY A 150 10.73 3.79 -0.34
CA GLY A 150 10.27 4.86 0.55
C GLY A 150 9.94 6.18 -0.16
N ILE A 151 9.81 6.18 -1.49
CA ILE A 151 9.46 7.37 -2.28
C ILE A 151 7.95 7.39 -2.48
N LEU A 152 7.22 8.10 -1.62
CA LEU A 152 5.76 8.19 -1.66
C LEU A 152 5.29 9.42 -2.45
N ALA A 153 5.52 9.38 -3.77
CA ALA A 153 5.11 10.44 -4.69
C ALA A 153 4.17 9.92 -5.79
N GLY A 154 3.35 10.82 -6.34
CA GLY A 154 2.41 10.46 -7.42
C GLY A 154 1.52 9.29 -7.03
N ARG A 155 1.60 8.19 -7.80
CA ARG A 155 0.82 6.98 -7.53
C ARG A 155 1.37 6.14 -6.37
N ALA A 156 2.66 6.24 -6.06
CA ALA A 156 3.27 5.52 -4.93
C ALA A 156 2.67 5.94 -3.57
N ARG A 157 2.05 7.14 -3.50
CA ARG A 157 1.32 7.63 -2.32
C ARG A 157 0.21 6.69 -1.84
N GLN A 158 -0.25 5.76 -2.65
CA GLN A 158 -1.19 4.74 -2.17
C GLN A 158 -0.67 3.96 -0.96
N ALA A 159 0.65 3.84 -0.80
CA ALA A 159 1.27 3.19 0.35
C ALA A 159 0.80 3.76 1.70
N VAL A 160 0.50 5.06 1.78
CA VAL A 160 0.12 5.74 3.05
C VAL A 160 -1.23 5.26 3.61
N VAL A 161 -2.06 4.62 2.77
CA VAL A 161 -3.34 4.05 3.21
C VAL A 161 -3.30 2.51 3.29
N LEU A 162 -2.12 1.91 3.15
CA LEU A 162 -1.93 0.46 3.14
C LEU A 162 -1.06 0.03 4.31
N THR A 163 -1.55 -0.92 5.10
CA THR A 163 -0.77 -1.51 6.20
C THR A 163 0.19 -2.56 5.66
N ARG A 164 1.49 -2.35 5.85
CA ARG A 164 2.55 -3.29 5.51
C ARG A 164 2.83 -4.24 6.68
N ALA A 165 3.06 -5.51 6.38
CA ALA A 165 3.24 -6.58 7.38
C ALA A 165 4.57 -6.45 8.15
N ASP A 166 5.60 -5.87 7.53
CA ASP A 166 6.81 -5.43 8.20
C ASP A 166 6.95 -3.90 8.12
N ALA A 167 7.71 -3.33 9.04
CA ALA A 167 8.01 -1.90 8.99
C ALA A 167 9.18 -1.66 8.03
N SER A 168 8.98 -0.78 7.04
CA SER A 168 10.07 -0.38 6.14
C SER A 168 11.07 0.50 6.90
N PRO A 169 12.36 0.14 7.02
CA PRO A 169 13.33 0.94 7.76
C PRO A 169 13.47 2.38 7.26
N VAL A 170 13.34 2.58 5.95
CA VAL A 170 13.40 3.93 5.33
C VAL A 170 12.18 4.76 5.75
N GLN A 171 11.00 4.15 5.79
CA GLN A 171 9.76 4.83 6.19
C GLN A 171 9.74 5.08 7.70
N VAL A 172 10.24 4.15 8.51
CA VAL A 172 10.39 4.35 9.97
C VAL A 172 11.32 5.53 10.25
N ALA A 173 12.45 5.62 9.56
CA ALA A 173 13.38 6.74 9.72
C ALA A 173 12.74 8.08 9.33
N GLU A 174 11.90 8.09 8.29
CA GLU A 174 11.14 9.28 7.89
C GLU A 174 10.06 9.64 8.92
N ALA A 175 9.33 8.66 9.44
CA ALA A 175 8.34 8.89 10.50
C ALA A 175 9.00 9.42 11.78
N ASP A 176 10.15 8.87 12.17
CA ASP A 176 10.97 9.38 13.28
C ASP A 176 11.44 10.83 13.04
N ARG A 177 11.75 11.18 11.78
CA ARG A 177 12.12 12.56 11.42
C ARG A 177 10.92 13.50 11.58
N LEU A 178 9.76 13.13 11.03
CA LEU A 178 8.53 13.92 11.12
C LEU A 178 8.12 14.16 12.58
N LEU A 179 8.07 13.10 13.40
CA LEU A 179 7.75 13.22 14.82
C LEU A 179 8.77 14.08 15.58
N ARG A 180 10.05 14.07 15.19
CA ARG A 180 11.09 14.90 15.82
C ARG A 180 10.93 16.38 15.48
N GLU A 181 10.53 16.67 14.25
CA GLU A 181 10.33 18.05 13.79
C GLU A 181 9.07 18.66 14.41
N ASP A 182 7.98 17.92 14.40
CA ASP A 182 6.71 18.36 14.98
C ASP A 182 5.88 17.15 15.45
N PRO A 183 5.99 16.73 16.72
CA PRO A 183 5.34 15.53 17.23
C PRO A 183 3.80 15.66 17.26
N LEU A 184 3.27 16.87 17.11
CA LEU A 184 1.84 17.18 17.20
C LEU A 184 1.22 17.57 15.86
N ARG A 185 2.02 17.62 14.79
CA ARG A 185 1.48 17.92 13.46
C ARG A 185 1.26 16.63 12.68
N HIS A 186 -0.01 16.37 12.43
CA HIS A 186 -0.49 15.08 11.98
C HIS A 186 -0.53 14.94 10.45
N ASP A 187 -0.68 16.04 9.71
CA ASP A 187 -1.00 16.01 8.26
C ASP A 187 0.04 15.23 7.44
N ASP A 188 1.32 15.45 7.72
CA ASP A 188 2.40 14.75 7.02
C ASP A 188 2.52 13.28 7.46
N LEU A 189 2.13 12.92 8.69
CA LEU A 189 2.08 11.52 9.14
C LEU A 189 1.00 10.72 8.40
N PHE A 190 -0.06 11.36 7.92
CA PHE A 190 -1.12 10.72 7.13
C PHE A 190 -0.81 10.65 5.62
N THR A 191 0.18 11.38 5.13
CA THR A 191 0.42 11.54 3.68
C THR A 191 1.85 11.29 3.22
N ALA A 192 2.82 11.21 4.12
CA ALA A 192 4.23 11.04 3.78
C ALA A 192 4.83 9.68 4.17
N VAL A 193 4.19 8.94 5.08
CA VAL A 193 4.67 7.64 5.57
C VAL A 193 3.58 6.59 5.57
N ASP A 194 3.97 5.31 5.50
CA ASP A 194 3.03 4.21 5.70
C ASP A 194 2.59 4.06 7.17
N PRO A 195 1.37 3.56 7.44
CA PRO A 195 0.84 3.47 8.81
C PRO A 195 1.67 2.59 9.76
N THR A 196 2.30 1.54 9.23
CA THR A 196 3.11 0.62 10.05
C THR A 196 4.38 1.34 10.52
N ALA A 197 5.03 2.10 9.63
CA ALA A 197 6.18 2.92 9.96
C ALA A 197 5.87 4.00 11.00
N ALA A 198 4.74 4.71 10.84
CA ALA A 198 4.28 5.70 11.81
C ALA A 198 4.07 5.09 13.21
N ALA A 199 3.46 3.90 13.29
CA ALA A 199 3.24 3.20 14.54
C ALA A 199 4.56 2.78 15.23
N VAL A 200 5.53 2.29 14.45
CA VAL A 200 6.86 1.92 14.99
C VAL A 200 7.61 3.14 15.51
N ALA A 201 7.59 4.27 14.78
CA ALA A 201 8.20 5.50 15.23
C ALA A 201 7.56 6.01 16.54
N ALA A 202 6.23 5.97 16.65
CA ALA A 202 5.55 6.29 17.91
C ALA A 202 5.97 5.37 19.07
N ALA A 203 6.16 4.07 18.79
CA ALA A 203 6.64 3.11 19.78
C ALA A 203 8.08 3.41 20.24
N HIS A 204 8.95 3.93 19.36
CA HIS A 204 10.30 4.38 19.76
C HIS A 204 10.23 5.51 20.80
N TRP A 205 9.32 6.46 20.63
CA TRP A 205 9.12 7.57 21.56
C TRP A 205 8.55 7.11 22.90
N LEU A 206 7.57 6.19 22.86
CA LEU A 206 7.03 5.57 24.06
C LEU A 206 8.12 4.82 24.85
N LEU A 207 8.95 4.04 24.16
CA LEU A 207 10.07 3.31 24.78
C LEU A 207 11.07 4.28 25.43
N ALA A 208 11.39 5.39 24.76
CA ALA A 208 12.29 6.40 25.32
C ALA A 208 11.72 7.01 26.61
N ALA A 209 10.43 7.38 26.63
CA ALA A 209 9.76 7.89 27.82
C ALA A 209 9.74 6.86 28.96
N ALA A 210 9.39 5.60 28.66
CA ALA A 210 9.37 4.52 29.63
C ALA A 210 10.76 4.23 30.21
N THR A 211 11.82 4.35 29.41
CA THR A 211 13.22 4.18 29.86
C THR A 211 13.60 5.24 30.91
N VAL A 212 13.24 6.51 30.68
CA VAL A 212 13.50 7.58 31.65
C VAL A 212 12.73 7.34 32.95
N ALA A 213 11.46 6.93 32.86
CA ALA A 213 10.64 6.63 34.03
C ALA A 213 11.18 5.41 34.82
N ALA A 214 11.61 4.37 34.12
CA ALA A 214 12.24 3.18 34.70
C ALA A 214 13.53 3.51 35.46
N GLU A 215 14.39 4.34 34.88
CA GLU A 215 15.61 4.79 35.54
C GLU A 215 15.30 5.63 36.79
N ALA A 216 14.34 6.54 36.72
CA ALA A 216 13.92 7.36 37.85
C ALA A 216 13.27 6.53 38.99
N ALA A 217 12.54 5.47 38.64
CA ALA A 217 11.89 4.59 39.60
C ALA A 217 12.79 3.44 40.10
N GLY A 218 13.94 3.20 39.46
CA GLY A 218 14.80 2.04 39.72
C GLY A 218 14.12 0.70 39.40
N ARG A 219 13.31 0.67 38.34
CA ARG A 219 12.50 -0.50 37.92
C ARG A 219 12.85 -0.92 36.49
N ASP A 220 12.36 -2.11 36.10
CA ASP A 220 12.46 -2.55 34.71
C ASP A 220 11.47 -1.76 33.81
N VAL A 221 11.83 -1.54 32.54
CA VAL A 221 10.98 -0.81 31.58
C VAL A 221 9.65 -1.51 31.33
N VAL A 222 9.64 -2.85 31.25
CA VAL A 222 8.41 -3.62 31.07
C VAL A 222 7.55 -3.53 32.32
N GLU A 223 8.16 -3.53 33.51
CA GLU A 223 7.44 -3.31 34.78
C GLU A 223 6.84 -1.90 34.85
N VAL A 224 7.54 -0.86 34.39
CA VAL A 224 6.97 0.51 34.33
C VAL A 224 5.77 0.58 33.39
N ILE A 225 5.85 -0.06 32.23
CA ILE A 225 4.74 -0.09 31.27
C ILE A 225 3.57 -0.92 31.82
N ALA A 226 3.85 -2.10 32.37
CA ALA A 226 2.84 -2.99 32.94
C ALA A 226 2.17 -2.38 34.18
N GLU A 227 2.94 -1.73 35.05
CA GLU A 227 2.39 -1.07 36.23
C GLU A 227 1.62 0.20 35.86
N ALA A 228 2.02 0.92 34.81
CA ALA A 228 1.18 1.99 34.23
C ALA A 228 -0.17 1.47 33.70
N ASP A 229 -0.23 0.21 33.26
CA ASP A 229 -1.47 -0.48 32.86
C ASP A 229 -2.28 -0.97 34.07
N ASP A 230 -1.61 -1.40 35.15
CA ASP A 230 -2.21 -1.96 36.38
C ASP A 230 -2.57 -0.92 37.47
N ILE A 231 -2.00 0.29 37.47
CA ILE A 231 -2.27 1.35 38.46
C ILE A 231 -3.73 1.86 38.36
N GLU A 232 -4.32 1.78 37.17
CA GLU A 232 -5.74 1.85 36.80
C GLU A 232 -5.78 1.63 35.28
N ALA A 233 -6.82 1.03 34.70
CA ALA A 233 -6.96 0.91 33.23
C ALA A 233 -6.68 2.28 32.59
N LEU A 234 -5.47 2.45 32.03
CA LEU A 234 -4.84 3.70 31.57
C LEU A 234 -5.64 4.91 32.04
N PRO A 235 -5.41 5.55 33.21
CA PRO A 235 -6.32 6.55 33.77
C PRO A 235 -6.56 7.62 32.72
N VAL A 236 -7.68 7.47 31.99
CA VAL A 236 -7.85 8.10 30.67
C VAL A 236 -7.75 9.60 30.85
N ALA A 237 -8.16 10.09 32.02
CA ALA A 237 -8.00 11.45 32.48
C ALA A 237 -6.60 12.05 32.28
N THR A 238 -5.49 11.38 32.61
CA THR A 238 -4.17 12.03 32.54
C THR A 238 -3.65 12.16 31.10
N PRO A 239 -3.61 11.09 30.27
CA PRO A 239 -3.32 11.24 28.85
C PRO A 239 -4.35 12.11 28.14
N THR A 240 -5.64 12.03 28.50
CA THR A 240 -6.70 12.86 27.91
C THR A 240 -6.53 14.33 28.25
N ILE A 241 -6.20 14.69 29.50
CA ILE A 241 -5.91 16.09 29.87
C ILE A 241 -4.68 16.59 29.10
N VAL A 242 -3.62 15.80 28.98
CA VAL A 242 -2.43 16.20 28.22
C VAL A 242 -2.76 16.34 26.72
N LEU A 243 -3.54 15.41 26.16
CA LEU A 243 -4.00 15.47 24.77
C LEU A 243 -4.98 16.63 24.52
N GLU A 244 -5.91 16.90 25.44
CA GLU A 244 -6.82 18.06 25.43
C GLU A 244 -6.02 19.36 25.49
N MET A 245 -5.03 19.47 26.39
CA MET A 245 -4.14 20.64 26.45
C MET A 245 -3.31 20.83 25.17
N MET A 246 -2.92 19.74 24.50
CA MET A 246 -2.19 19.79 23.23
C MET A 246 -3.08 20.07 22.02
N THR A 247 -4.39 19.80 22.10
CA THR A 247 -5.33 19.94 20.96
C THR A 247 -6.25 21.16 21.06
N GLU A 248 -6.53 21.67 22.26
CA GLU A 248 -7.42 22.82 22.48
C GLU A 248 -6.69 24.19 22.51
N ASP A 249 -5.42 24.24 22.92
CA ASP A 249 -4.72 25.52 23.17
C ASP A 249 -3.71 25.94 22.09
N ASP A 250 -3.42 25.14 21.06
CA ASP A 250 -2.28 25.33 20.13
C ASP A 250 -0.93 25.60 20.88
N ALA A 251 -0.89 25.23 22.16
CA ALA A 251 0.20 25.51 23.07
C ALA A 251 1.30 24.50 22.81
N SER A 252 2.28 24.92 22.00
CA SER A 252 3.51 24.18 21.83
C SER A 252 4.15 23.91 23.20
N PRO A 253 4.54 22.67 23.53
CA PRO A 253 5.29 22.38 24.76
C PRO A 253 6.65 23.10 24.82
N TYR A 254 7.05 23.77 23.74
CA TYR A 254 8.25 24.59 23.63
C TYR A 254 8.04 26.08 23.97
N ASP A 255 6.80 26.53 24.23
CA ASP A 255 6.49 27.92 24.58
C ASP A 255 6.50 28.21 26.10
N ARG A 256 7.21 27.40 26.89
CA ARG A 256 7.47 27.63 28.32
C ARG A 256 8.93 27.90 28.65
#